data_AF-A0AAR2LZ21-F1
#
_entry.id   AF-A0AAR2LZ21-F1
#
_cell.length_a   1.000
_cell.length_b   1.000
_cell.length_c   1.000
_cell.angle_alpha   90.00
_cell.angle_beta   90.00
_cell.angle_gamma   90.00
#
_symmetry.space_group_name_H-M   'P 1'
#
loop_
_entity.id
_entity.type
_entity.pdbx_description
1 polymer ?
#
loop_
_entity_poly.entity_id
_entity_poly.type
_entity_poly.pdbx_seq_one_letter_code
_entity_poly.pdbx_strand_id
1 'polypeptide(L)'
;LCLCRGRDSVKQSTELISANEGDAAVLRCKYSTVDQSLYLLWYKQQSKASPHGLEFKDRFSAYLDSNSSLVPLTIQNLHISDSTVYHCVFGDKIGPREEDGSIISKETDNVTLKCSYESTSSDILLYWFRQRFNRAPQYLLYRGAKSYSSYKSTPADTRLEATTTDTSTELIISGLKLTDSALYYCALTVDPVIQSP
;
A
#
# COMPACT_ATOMS: atom_id res chain seq x y z
N LEU A 1 -12.72 9.45 -30.57
CA LEU A 1 -13.39 8.81 -29.41
C LEU A 1 -12.51 7.65 -28.94
N CYS A 2 -11.88 7.77 -27.77
CA CYS A 2 -11.22 6.63 -27.14
C CYS A 2 -12.00 6.27 -25.88
N LEU A 3 -12.56 5.06 -25.87
CA LEU A 3 -13.11 4.42 -24.68
C LEU A 3 -11.92 3.84 -23.90
N CYS A 4 -11.47 4.53 -22.85
CA CYS A 4 -10.58 3.92 -21.87
C CYS A 4 -11.38 2.86 -21.10
N ARG A 5 -11.15 1.59 -21.43
CA ARG A 5 -11.69 0.48 -20.65
C ARG A 5 -10.75 0.26 -19.46
N GLY A 6 -10.88 1.11 -18.44
CA GLY A 6 -10.27 0.88 -17.13
C GLY A 6 -10.76 -0.47 -16.63
N ARG A 7 -9.84 -1.43 -16.50
CA ARG A 7 -10.16 -2.82 -16.10
C ARG A 7 -10.75 -2.87 -14.69
N ASP A 8 -10.31 -1.93 -13.84
CA ASP A 8 -10.87 -1.66 -12.52
C ASP A 8 -11.32 -0.20 -12.39
N SER A 9 -12.39 0.04 -11.66
CA SER A 9 -12.84 1.40 -11.35
C SER A 9 -13.58 1.46 -10.02
N VAL A 10 -13.42 2.60 -9.34
CA VAL A 10 -14.23 2.99 -8.18
C VAL A 10 -15.14 4.15 -8.57
N LYS A 11 -16.38 4.10 -8.12
CA LYS A 11 -17.42 5.11 -8.32
C LYS A 11 -18.01 5.46 -6.96
N GLN A 12 -17.64 6.63 -6.45
CA GLN A 12 -18.23 7.18 -5.25
C GLN A 12 -19.46 8.01 -5.62
N SER A 13 -20.45 8.07 -4.72
CA SER A 13 -21.52 9.04 -4.89
C SER A 13 -20.92 10.45 -4.79
N THR A 14 -21.12 11.27 -5.81
CA THR A 14 -20.71 12.68 -5.84
C THR A 14 -21.68 13.60 -5.12
N GLU A 15 -22.74 13.04 -4.52
CA GLU A 15 -23.72 13.80 -3.75
C GLU A 15 -23.13 14.22 -2.40
N LEU A 16 -23.32 15.50 -2.06
CA LEU A 16 -22.88 16.06 -0.79
C LEU A 16 -23.77 15.49 0.32
N ILE A 17 -23.19 14.69 1.21
CA ILE A 17 -23.91 14.13 2.34
C ILE A 17 -23.95 15.18 3.46
N SER A 18 -25.16 15.58 3.84
CA SER A 18 -25.40 16.45 5.00
C SER A 18 -25.99 15.62 6.13
N ALA A 19 -25.41 15.72 7.32
CA ALA A 19 -25.86 15.06 8.54
C ALA A 19 -25.54 15.96 9.74
N ASN A 20 -26.26 15.78 10.86
CA ASN A 20 -26.04 16.62 12.04
C ASN A 20 -24.89 16.07 12.90
N GLU A 21 -24.35 16.93 13.76
CA GLU A 21 -23.39 16.51 14.78
C GLU A 21 -24.03 15.46 15.72
N GLY A 22 -23.28 14.39 16.00
CA GLY A 22 -23.76 13.25 16.77
C GLY A 22 -24.51 12.17 15.96
N ASP A 23 -24.95 12.48 14.74
CA ASP A 23 -25.59 11.47 13.87
C ASP A 23 -24.56 10.49 13.29
N ALA A 24 -25.06 9.45 12.61
CA ALA A 24 -24.24 8.56 11.80
C ALA A 24 -24.40 8.88 10.30
N ALA A 25 -23.29 8.85 9.56
CA ALA A 25 -23.31 8.93 8.09
C ALA A 25 -22.70 7.67 7.47
N VAL A 26 -23.19 7.31 6.29
CA VAL A 26 -22.68 6.18 5.49
C VAL A 26 -22.28 6.68 4.11
N LEU A 27 -20.98 6.65 3.84
CA LEU A 27 -20.41 6.91 2.52
C LEU A 27 -20.35 5.60 1.73
N ARG A 28 -20.75 5.63 0.45
CA ARG A 28 -20.76 4.44 -0.40
C ARG A 28 -19.79 4.59 -1.56
N CYS A 29 -18.98 3.54 -1.75
CA CYS A 29 -18.09 3.39 -2.88
C CYS A 29 -18.44 2.12 -3.62
N LYS A 30 -18.82 2.24 -4.90
CA LYS A 30 -19.03 1.09 -5.77
C LYS A 30 -17.75 0.79 -6.53
N TYR A 31 -17.28 -0.44 -6.47
CA TYR A 31 -16.13 -0.86 -7.24
C TYR A 31 -16.58 -1.79 -8.38
N SER A 32 -15.78 -1.84 -9.44
CA SER A 32 -15.95 -2.75 -10.57
C SER A 32 -14.58 -3.28 -10.92
N THR A 33 -14.40 -4.59 -10.87
CA THR A 33 -13.12 -5.28 -11.09
C THR A 33 -13.39 -6.70 -11.56
N VAL A 34 -12.40 -7.31 -12.19
CA VAL A 34 -12.41 -8.72 -12.61
C VAL A 34 -11.58 -9.62 -11.70
N ASP A 35 -10.91 -9.04 -10.69
CA ASP A 35 -9.97 -9.75 -9.83
C ASP A 35 -10.63 -10.27 -8.53
N GLN A 36 -10.15 -11.41 -8.03
CA GLN A 36 -10.69 -12.10 -6.85
C GLN A 36 -10.05 -11.65 -5.53
N SER A 37 -8.90 -10.96 -5.56
CA SER A 37 -8.24 -10.39 -4.38
C SER A 37 -8.31 -8.87 -4.46
N LEU A 38 -9.14 -8.26 -3.60
CA LEU A 38 -9.45 -6.84 -3.66
C LEU A 38 -9.16 -6.20 -2.32
N TYR A 39 -8.34 -5.16 -2.36
CA TYR A 39 -8.07 -4.32 -1.23
C TYR A 39 -8.53 -2.89 -1.57
N LEU A 40 -9.53 -2.40 -0.86
CA LEU A 40 -10.08 -1.05 -1.03
C LEU A 40 -9.90 -0.28 0.27
N LEU A 41 -9.43 0.96 0.16
CA LEU A 41 -9.12 1.83 1.28
C LEU A 41 -9.95 3.11 1.18
N TRP A 42 -10.38 3.61 2.34
CA TRP A 42 -10.94 4.94 2.48
C TRP A 42 -9.88 5.90 3.02
N TYR A 43 -9.68 7.02 2.33
CA TYR A 43 -8.75 8.08 2.69
C TYR A 43 -9.52 9.35 3.05
N LYS A 44 -9.29 9.90 4.25
CA LYS A 44 -9.84 11.18 4.69
C LYS A 44 -8.86 12.30 4.30
N GLN A 45 -9.22 13.14 3.35
CA GLN A 45 -8.41 14.28 2.95
C GLN A 45 -8.53 15.37 4.02
N GLN A 46 -7.56 15.52 4.91
CA GLN A 46 -7.60 16.55 5.94
C GLN A 46 -7.21 17.92 5.36
N SER A 47 -8.09 18.92 5.45
CA SER A 47 -7.68 20.32 5.27
C SER A 47 -6.86 20.72 6.51
N LYS A 48 -5.66 21.27 6.31
CA LYS A 48 -4.71 21.55 7.39
C LYS A 48 -5.32 22.47 8.46
N ALA A 49 -5.61 21.93 9.65
CA ALA A 49 -5.48 22.55 10.98
C ALA A 49 -6.08 21.62 12.06
N SER A 50 -5.32 20.65 12.56
CA SER A 50 -5.54 20.15 13.93
C SER A 50 -4.20 19.73 14.53
N PRO A 51 -3.72 20.41 15.60
CA PRO A 51 -2.51 20.04 16.31
C PRO A 51 -2.71 18.87 17.29
N HIS A 52 -3.94 18.34 17.41
CA HIS A 52 -4.23 17.19 18.25
C HIS A 52 -4.48 15.98 17.34
N GLY A 53 -3.54 15.03 17.39
CA GLY A 53 -3.69 13.71 16.78
C GLY A 53 -4.91 13.04 17.39
N LEU A 54 -6.00 13.01 16.63
CA LEU A 54 -7.27 12.46 17.07
C LEU A 54 -7.30 10.95 16.84
N GLU A 55 -7.81 10.26 17.84
CA GLU A 55 -7.98 8.83 17.98
C GLU A 55 -9.11 8.35 17.05
N PHE A 56 -8.76 7.91 15.84
CA PHE A 56 -9.72 7.57 14.76
C PHE A 56 -10.22 6.12 14.78
N LYS A 57 -9.90 5.32 15.80
CA LYS A 57 -9.95 3.86 15.68
C LYS A 57 -11.34 3.23 15.87
N ASP A 58 -12.24 3.86 16.60
CA ASP A 58 -13.48 3.18 17.05
C ASP A 58 -14.80 3.73 16.47
N ARG A 59 -14.80 4.90 15.80
CA ARG A 59 -16.01 5.50 15.19
C ARG A 59 -16.17 5.25 13.69
N PHE A 60 -15.11 4.80 13.04
CA PHE A 60 -15.06 4.60 11.59
C PHE A 60 -15.01 3.10 11.30
N SER A 61 -16.00 2.59 10.58
CA SER A 61 -16.05 1.19 10.16
C SER A 61 -16.29 1.09 8.66
N ALA A 62 -15.38 0.40 7.97
CA ALA A 62 -15.51 0.08 6.57
C ALA A 62 -15.42 -1.44 6.39
N TYR A 63 -16.29 -1.98 5.54
CA TYR A 63 -16.27 -3.40 5.19
C TYR A 63 -16.45 -3.56 3.68
N LEU A 64 -15.86 -4.62 3.14
CA LEU A 64 -16.02 -5.00 1.74
C LEU A 64 -17.27 -5.87 1.60
N ASP A 65 -18.26 -5.39 0.84
CA ASP A 65 -19.41 -6.20 0.42
C ASP A 65 -19.20 -6.67 -1.03
N SER A 66 -18.71 -7.90 -1.15
CA SER A 66 -18.41 -8.52 -2.44
C SER A 66 -19.65 -8.86 -3.26
N ASN A 67 -20.80 -9.07 -2.63
CA ASN A 67 -22.04 -9.43 -3.31
C ASN A 67 -22.65 -8.21 -4.02
N SER A 68 -22.63 -7.04 -3.38
CA SER A 68 -23.15 -5.80 -3.95
C SER A 68 -22.08 -4.94 -4.65
N SER A 69 -20.82 -5.38 -4.61
CA SER A 69 -19.64 -4.64 -5.09
C SER A 69 -19.53 -3.23 -4.47
N LEU A 70 -19.76 -3.15 -3.15
CA LEU A 70 -19.75 -1.91 -2.38
C LEU A 70 -18.72 -1.96 -1.25
N VAL A 71 -18.18 -0.80 -0.92
CA VAL A 71 -17.37 -0.57 0.29
C VAL A 71 -17.99 0.58 1.07
N PRO A 72 -19.03 0.33 1.88
CA PRO A 72 -19.60 1.35 2.74
C PRO A 72 -18.61 1.74 3.85
N LEU A 73 -18.42 3.03 4.07
CA LEU A 73 -17.76 3.61 5.23
C LEU A 73 -18.83 4.21 6.14
N THR A 74 -18.98 3.63 7.32
CA THR A 74 -19.87 4.12 8.38
C THR A 74 -19.06 4.97 9.35
N ILE A 75 -19.55 6.18 9.61
CA ILE A 75 -18.98 7.11 10.59
C ILE A 75 -20.05 7.35 11.63
N GLN A 76 -19.79 6.94 12.87
CA GLN A 76 -20.70 7.15 13.99
C GLN A 76 -20.32 8.40 14.78
N ASN A 77 -21.30 9.02 15.45
CA ASN A 77 -21.11 10.21 16.28
C ASN A 77 -20.35 11.32 15.55
N LEU A 78 -20.87 11.79 14.42
CA LEU A 78 -20.22 12.78 13.56
C LEU A 78 -19.78 14.01 14.33
N HIS A 79 -18.56 14.48 14.06
CA HIS A 79 -18.04 15.74 14.57
C HIS A 79 -17.83 16.73 13.43
N ILE A 80 -17.80 18.04 13.71
CA ILE A 80 -17.54 19.07 12.70
C ILE A 80 -16.20 18.85 11.98
N SER A 81 -15.19 18.31 12.68
CA SER A 81 -13.89 17.93 12.08
C SER A 81 -13.97 16.74 11.10
N ASP A 82 -15.10 16.05 11.03
CA ASP A 82 -15.36 14.96 10.08
C ASP A 82 -15.93 15.46 8.76
N SER A 83 -16.32 16.75 8.68
CA SER A 83 -16.76 17.43 7.47
C SER A 83 -15.58 17.71 6.53
N THR A 84 -15.11 16.65 5.87
CA THR A 84 -14.06 16.74 4.86
C THR A 84 -14.30 15.76 3.72
N VAL A 85 -13.46 15.83 2.69
CA VAL A 85 -13.55 14.93 1.54
C VAL A 85 -12.98 13.55 1.89
N TYR A 86 -13.75 12.52 1.59
CA TYR A 86 -13.33 11.12 1.72
C TYR A 86 -13.20 10.48 0.33
N HIS A 87 -12.05 9.89 0.06
CA HIS A 87 -11.75 9.19 -1.19
C HIS A 87 -11.75 7.69 -0.96
N CYS A 88 -12.40 6.95 -1.85
CA CYS A 88 -12.32 5.50 -1.90
C CYS A 88 -11.40 5.13 -3.06
N VAL A 89 -10.36 4.37 -2.78
CA VAL A 89 -9.37 3.96 -3.76
C VAL A 89 -9.09 2.47 -3.65
N PHE A 90 -8.65 1.85 -4.76
CA PHE A 90 -7.97 0.57 -4.65
C PHE A 90 -6.66 0.80 -3.89
N GLY A 91 -6.45 0.01 -2.85
CA GLY A 91 -5.20 0.00 -2.09
C GLY A 91 -4.34 -1.16 -2.55
N ASP A 92 -3.04 -0.94 -2.64
CA ASP A 92 -2.08 -2.04 -2.75
C ASP A 92 -1.72 -2.52 -1.35
N LYS A 93 -1.64 -3.84 -1.16
CA LYS A 93 -1.15 -4.42 0.09
C LYS A 93 0.28 -4.87 -0.12
N ILE A 94 1.18 -4.51 0.78
CA ILE A 94 2.53 -5.06 0.83
C ILE A 94 2.93 -5.29 2.29
N GLY A 95 3.57 -6.43 2.55
CA GLY A 95 4.04 -6.76 3.88
C GLY A 95 4.86 -8.05 3.91
N PRO A 96 5.54 -8.32 5.04
CA PRO A 96 6.22 -9.59 5.25
C PRO A 96 5.20 -10.74 5.23
N ARG A 97 5.62 -11.94 4.82
CA ARG A 97 4.80 -13.14 5.04
C ARG A 97 4.71 -13.40 6.54
N GLU A 98 3.54 -13.84 7.01
CA GLU A 98 3.26 -14.05 8.44
C GLU A 98 4.18 -15.08 9.13
N GLU A 99 4.90 -15.87 8.33
CA GLU A 99 5.89 -16.87 8.72
C GLU A 99 7.32 -16.31 8.85
N ASP A 100 7.57 -15.07 8.40
CA ASP A 100 8.90 -14.43 8.29
C ASP A 100 9.11 -13.40 9.41
N GLY A 101 9.11 -13.89 10.66
CA GLY A 101 9.39 -13.11 11.87
C GLY A 101 10.84 -12.62 11.97
N SER A 102 11.37 -12.49 13.20
CA SER A 102 12.78 -12.14 13.41
C SER A 102 13.70 -13.25 12.90
N ILE A 103 14.39 -13.04 11.78
CA ILE A 103 15.37 -13.98 11.23
C ILE A 103 16.71 -13.82 11.95
N ILE A 104 17.25 -14.93 12.47
CA ILE A 104 18.58 -14.99 13.09
C ILE A 104 19.46 -15.89 12.23
N SER A 105 20.56 -15.34 11.71
CA SER A 105 21.51 -16.05 10.83
C SER A 105 22.95 -15.75 11.27
N LYS A 106 23.91 -16.60 10.86
CA LYS A 106 25.32 -16.41 11.21
C LYS A 106 26.02 -15.50 10.19
N GLU A 107 27.15 -14.92 10.58
CA GLU A 107 28.01 -14.23 9.61
C GLU A 107 28.43 -15.20 8.52
N THR A 108 28.68 -14.67 7.32
CA THR A 108 28.98 -15.40 6.07
C THR A 108 27.84 -16.20 5.45
N ASP A 109 26.73 -16.42 6.18
CA ASP A 109 25.52 -17.02 5.60
C ASP A 109 24.87 -16.07 4.59
N ASN A 110 24.00 -16.64 3.75
CA ASN A 110 23.11 -15.89 2.88
C ASN A 110 21.71 -15.89 3.51
N VAL A 111 21.03 -14.75 3.49
CA VAL A 111 19.65 -14.64 3.96
C VAL A 111 18.76 -14.11 2.84
N THR A 112 17.53 -14.61 2.81
CA THR A 112 16.48 -14.17 1.89
C THR A 112 15.32 -13.63 2.72
N LEU A 113 15.04 -12.33 2.58
CA LEU A 113 13.89 -11.68 3.19
C LEU A 113 12.74 -11.64 2.19
N LYS A 114 11.52 -12.00 2.61
CA LYS A 114 10.39 -12.09 1.68
C LYS A 114 9.27 -11.13 2.05
N CYS A 115 8.75 -10.44 1.03
CA CYS A 115 7.50 -9.70 1.12
C CYS A 115 6.49 -10.20 0.09
N SER A 116 5.25 -10.36 0.53
CA SER A 116 4.10 -10.55 -0.35
C SER A 116 3.47 -9.21 -0.66
N TYR A 117 3.01 -9.04 -1.89
CA TYR A 117 2.21 -7.90 -2.28
C TYR A 117 1.01 -8.32 -3.13
N GLU A 118 -0.06 -7.53 -3.02
CA GLU A 118 -1.28 -7.66 -3.80
C GLU A 118 -1.59 -6.30 -4.41
N SER A 119 -1.61 -6.25 -5.75
CA SER A 119 -1.88 -5.04 -6.53
C SER A 119 -2.53 -5.42 -7.84
N THR A 120 -3.47 -4.61 -8.32
CA THR A 120 -4.11 -4.80 -9.63
C THR A 120 -3.32 -4.14 -10.77
N SER A 121 -2.39 -3.24 -10.44
CA SER A 121 -1.52 -2.61 -11.44
C SER A 121 -0.58 -3.62 -12.08
N SER A 122 -0.24 -3.39 -13.35
CA SER A 122 0.81 -4.15 -14.05
C SER A 122 2.17 -3.44 -14.03
N ASP A 123 2.18 -2.15 -13.71
CA ASP A 123 3.37 -1.30 -13.75
C ASP A 123 3.85 -1.05 -12.31
N ILE A 124 4.49 -2.08 -11.75
CA ILE A 124 4.86 -2.13 -10.34
C ILE A 124 6.37 -1.99 -10.18
N LEU A 125 6.79 -1.11 -9.28
CA LEU A 125 8.17 -1.04 -8.78
C LEU A 125 8.21 -1.35 -7.28
N LEU A 126 9.05 -2.31 -6.91
CA LEU A 126 9.23 -2.77 -5.54
C LEU A 126 10.58 -2.31 -5.01
N TYR A 127 10.57 -1.68 -3.85
CA TYR A 127 11.72 -1.03 -3.23
C TYR A 127 12.09 -1.74 -1.94
N TRP A 128 13.40 -1.81 -1.68
CA TRP A 128 13.94 -2.30 -0.43
C TRP A 128 14.69 -1.20 0.32
N PHE A 129 14.42 -1.11 1.61
CA PHE A 129 15.06 -0.16 2.52
C PHE A 129 15.63 -0.90 3.73
N ARG A 130 16.67 -0.32 4.31
CA ARG A 130 17.28 -0.77 5.57
C ARG A 130 17.27 0.35 6.58
N GLN A 131 16.74 0.08 7.77
CA GLN A 131 16.75 1.00 8.89
C GLN A 131 17.59 0.43 10.03
N ARG A 132 18.70 1.11 10.31
CA ARG A 132 19.50 0.87 11.51
C ARG A 132 18.88 1.62 12.69
N PHE A 133 19.16 1.16 13.91
CA PHE A 133 18.66 1.77 15.14
C PHE A 133 18.89 3.29 15.15
N ASN A 134 17.82 4.06 15.43
CA ASN A 134 17.80 5.52 15.45
C ASN A 134 18.27 6.22 14.14
N ARG A 135 18.18 5.55 13.00
CA ARG A 135 18.43 6.16 11.68
C ARG A 135 17.17 6.17 10.84
N ALA A 136 17.10 7.06 9.87
CA ALA A 136 16.08 7.02 8.84
C ALA A 136 16.26 5.78 7.94
N PRO A 137 15.18 5.23 7.36
CA PRO A 137 15.30 4.17 6.36
C PRO A 137 16.20 4.59 5.19
N GLN A 138 17.19 3.75 4.87
CA GLN A 138 18.11 3.94 3.76
C GLN A 138 17.66 3.10 2.57
N TYR A 139 17.53 3.72 1.40
CA TYR A 139 17.27 3.01 0.15
C TYR A 139 18.42 2.04 -0.19
N LEU A 140 18.08 0.82 -0.58
CA LEU A 140 19.03 -0.19 -1.03
C LEU A 140 18.99 -0.36 -2.55
N LEU A 141 17.82 -0.71 -3.08
CA LEU A 141 17.59 -1.08 -4.48
C LEU A 141 16.08 -1.16 -4.78
N TYR A 142 15.73 -1.20 -6.08
CA TYR A 142 14.39 -1.54 -6.56
C TYR A 142 14.44 -2.61 -7.67
N ARG A 143 13.33 -3.34 -7.80
CA ARG A 143 13.07 -4.30 -8.89
C ARG A 143 11.65 -4.09 -9.40
N GLY A 144 11.48 -4.04 -10.71
CA GLY A 144 10.13 -3.99 -11.29
C GLY A 144 9.50 -5.38 -11.34
N ALA A 145 8.18 -5.43 -11.26
CA ALA A 145 7.40 -6.67 -11.34
C ALA A 145 6.36 -6.60 -12.46
N LYS A 146 5.77 -7.76 -12.80
CA LYS A 146 4.79 -7.91 -13.89
C LYS A 146 5.31 -7.31 -15.21
N SER A 147 4.61 -6.33 -15.80
CA SER A 147 5.01 -5.65 -17.05
C SER A 147 6.38 -4.96 -16.91
N TYR A 148 6.76 -4.58 -15.70
CA TYR A 148 8.01 -3.88 -15.41
C TYR A 148 9.14 -4.83 -14.96
N SER A 149 8.99 -6.15 -15.12
CA SER A 149 9.98 -7.17 -14.72
C SER A 149 11.40 -6.97 -15.29
N SER A 150 11.52 -6.25 -16.41
CA SER A 150 12.83 -5.88 -16.99
C SER A 150 13.56 -4.80 -16.20
N TYR A 151 12.84 -3.91 -15.51
CA TYR A 151 13.43 -2.80 -14.76
C TYR A 151 14.11 -3.29 -13.48
N LYS A 152 15.29 -2.72 -13.20
CA LYS A 152 16.04 -2.90 -11.96
C LYS A 152 16.96 -1.73 -11.72
N SER A 153 17.21 -1.41 -10.45
CA SER A 153 18.35 -0.59 -10.08
C SER A 153 19.62 -1.43 -9.99
N THR A 154 20.77 -0.77 -10.13
CA THR A 154 22.05 -1.33 -9.69
C THR A 154 22.26 -1.01 -8.21
N PRO A 155 22.35 -2.00 -7.32
CA PRO A 155 22.60 -1.76 -5.90
C PRO A 155 24.02 -1.23 -5.66
N ALA A 156 24.19 -0.38 -4.65
CA ALA A 156 25.51 0.09 -4.25
C ALA A 156 26.37 -1.00 -3.58
N ASP A 157 25.73 -1.97 -2.93
CA ASP A 157 26.37 -3.15 -2.34
C ASP A 157 26.09 -4.36 -3.25
N THR A 158 27.15 -4.92 -3.83
CA THR A 158 27.07 -6.04 -4.78
C THR A 158 26.60 -7.35 -4.14
N ARG A 159 26.54 -7.42 -2.81
CA ARG A 159 26.00 -8.56 -2.06
C ARG A 159 24.47 -8.60 -2.04
N LEU A 160 23.83 -7.50 -2.43
CA LEU A 160 22.38 -7.36 -2.42
C LEU A 160 21.81 -7.67 -3.80
N GLU A 161 20.77 -8.48 -3.82
CA GLU A 161 20.00 -8.77 -5.03
C GLU A 161 18.52 -8.82 -4.69
N ALA A 162 17.66 -8.29 -5.57
CA ALA A 162 16.21 -8.52 -5.45
C ALA A 162 15.64 -9.28 -6.62
N THR A 163 14.78 -10.22 -6.27
CA THR A 163 13.96 -10.98 -7.19
C THR A 163 12.49 -10.64 -6.94
N THR A 164 11.68 -10.83 -7.97
CA THR A 164 10.26 -10.49 -7.96
C THR A 164 9.48 -11.55 -8.72
N THR A 165 8.32 -11.88 -8.19
CA THR A 165 7.27 -12.63 -8.88
C THR A 165 6.07 -11.71 -9.08
N ASP A 166 4.93 -12.23 -9.58
CA ASP A 166 3.72 -11.43 -9.74
C ASP A 166 3.06 -11.03 -8.40
N THR A 167 3.43 -11.68 -7.30
CA THR A 167 2.81 -11.50 -5.97
C THR A 167 3.82 -11.39 -4.82
N SER A 168 5.13 -11.41 -5.11
CA SER A 168 6.15 -11.32 -4.06
C SER A 168 7.43 -10.62 -4.54
N THR A 169 8.18 -10.09 -3.59
CA THR A 169 9.57 -9.69 -3.77
C THR A 169 10.43 -10.32 -2.70
N GLU A 170 11.64 -10.70 -3.07
CA GLU A 170 12.63 -11.22 -2.15
C GLU A 170 13.90 -10.38 -2.23
N LEU A 171 14.49 -10.07 -1.07
CA LEU A 171 15.82 -9.47 -0.97
C LEU A 171 16.80 -10.54 -0.49
N ILE A 172 17.79 -10.82 -1.32
CA ILE A 172 18.87 -11.74 -1.03
C ILE A 172 20.07 -10.93 -0.58
N ILE A 173 20.60 -11.24 0.59
CA ILE A 173 21.83 -10.65 1.14
C ILE A 173 22.86 -11.76 1.25
N SER A 174 23.89 -11.69 0.41
CA SER A 174 24.96 -12.69 0.39
C SER A 174 26.11 -12.31 1.32
N GLY A 175 26.69 -13.30 2.01
CA GLY A 175 27.84 -13.06 2.88
C GLY A 175 27.53 -12.05 3.99
N LEU A 176 26.61 -12.42 4.88
CA LEU A 176 26.17 -11.59 5.99
C LEU A 176 27.32 -11.07 6.84
N LYS A 177 27.21 -9.80 7.25
CA LYS A 177 28.09 -9.12 8.21
C LYS A 177 27.27 -8.68 9.41
N LEU A 178 27.88 -8.57 10.59
CA LEU A 178 27.23 -7.96 11.77
C LEU A 178 26.62 -6.58 11.49
N THR A 179 27.17 -5.81 10.54
CA THR A 179 26.65 -4.49 10.14
C THR A 179 25.33 -4.54 9.34
N ASP A 180 24.90 -5.73 8.92
CA ASP A 180 23.65 -5.96 8.20
C ASP A 180 22.47 -6.20 9.15
N SER A 181 22.71 -6.37 10.46
CA SER A 181 21.65 -6.43 11.47
C SER A 181 20.90 -5.11 11.55
N ALA A 182 19.65 -5.11 11.07
CA ALA A 182 18.80 -3.94 10.92
C ALA A 182 17.34 -4.36 10.66
N LEU A 183 16.42 -3.40 10.70
CA LEU A 183 15.07 -3.60 10.17
C LEU A 183 15.10 -3.39 8.66
N TYR A 184 14.43 -4.27 7.92
CA TYR A 184 14.30 -4.19 6.48
C TYR A 184 12.85 -3.96 6.10
N TYR A 185 12.62 -3.02 5.18
CA TYR A 185 11.30 -2.66 4.71
C TYR A 185 11.21 -2.88 3.21
N CYS A 186 10.07 -3.42 2.79
CA CYS A 186 9.66 -3.46 1.40
C CYS A 186 8.55 -2.42 1.19
N ALA A 187 8.59 -1.75 0.04
CA ALA A 187 7.55 -0.81 -0.36
C ALA A 187 7.19 -1.03 -1.82
N LEU A 188 5.94 -0.75 -2.16
CA LEU A 188 5.41 -0.85 -3.52
C LEU A 188 5.02 0.55 -3.98
N THR A 189 5.37 0.89 -5.22
CA THR A 189 4.72 1.99 -5.94
C THR A 189 4.16 1.45 -7.24
N VAL A 190 3.00 1.98 -7.61
CA VAL A 190 2.47 1.91 -8.96
C VAL A 190 2.87 3.21 -9.63
N ASP A 191 3.48 3.15 -10.83
CA ASP A 191 3.81 4.38 -11.54
C ASP A 191 2.51 4.98 -12.10
N PRO A 192 2.07 6.18 -11.65
CA PRO A 192 0.94 6.84 -12.27
C PRO A 192 1.41 7.30 -13.64
N VAL A 193 0.99 6.59 -14.70
CA VAL A 193 1.17 6.96 -16.12
C VAL A 193 1.34 8.47 -16.26
N ILE A 194 2.58 8.93 -16.46
CA ILE A 194 2.82 10.29 -16.94
C ILE A 194 2.26 10.31 -18.35
N GLN A 195 1.00 10.70 -18.48
CA GLN A 195 0.48 11.20 -19.75
C GLN A 195 1.28 12.46 -20.07
N SER A 196 2.31 12.31 -20.88
CA SER A 196 2.93 13.44 -21.56
C SER A 196 1.95 13.93 -22.65
N PRO A 197 1.90 15.26 -22.86
CA PRO A 197 0.80 15.97 -23.52
C PRO A 197 0.60 15.62 -25.00
#